data_AF-N1W135-F1
#
_entry.id   AF-N1W135-F1
#
_cell.length_a   1.000
_cell.length_b   1.000
_cell.length_c   1.000
_cell.angle_alpha   90.00
_cell.angle_beta   90.00
_cell.angle_gamma   90.00
#
_symmetry.space_group_name_H-M   'P 1'
#
loop_
_entity.id
_entity.type
_entity.pdbx_description
1 polymer ?
#
loop_
_entity_poly.entity_id
_entity_poly.type
_entity_poly.pdbx_seq_one_letter_code
_entity_poly.pdbx_strand_id
1 'polypeptide(L)'
;MIGGDQFKREVSEIYMSNPTWILNKLLLQLIKVKQNLIKILFVSRMINLQMFVFLGFVLLQTPIFGLPKPKVLIVMSAADTILLDENHKHPTGVFANELMHPVIALENTGIELVFATPGAKRATLDPESLKDKYWNSKEEKAEAIQFLNSNTSFLNPISLEVAVKDQNKFVAILIPGGLSVLVHPLQFCLNTYFT
;
A
#
# COMPACT_ATOMS: atom_id res chain seq x y z
N MET A 1 76.85 56.85 3.41
CA MET A 1 75.82 55.83 3.16
C MET A 1 74.45 56.48 3.25
N ILE A 2 74.00 57.13 2.17
CA ILE A 2 72.65 57.70 2.02
C ILE A 2 72.36 57.52 0.52
N GLY A 3 71.35 56.76 0.12
CA GLY A 3 71.06 56.66 -1.33
C GLY A 3 70.07 55.58 -1.74
N GLY A 4 70.02 54.44 -1.06
CA GLY A 4 69.10 53.34 -1.44
C GLY A 4 67.63 53.65 -1.16
N ASP A 5 67.34 54.17 0.04
CA ASP A 5 65.96 54.39 0.49
C ASP A 5 65.32 55.70 0.02
N GLN A 6 66.13 56.70 -0.38
CA GLN A 6 65.59 57.90 -1.03
C GLN A 6 65.26 57.64 -2.49
N PHE A 7 66.13 56.95 -3.23
CA PHE A 7 65.91 56.61 -4.62
C PHE A 7 64.67 55.71 -4.81
N LYS A 8 64.47 54.71 -3.93
CA LYS A 8 63.25 53.89 -3.95
C LYS A 8 61.98 54.69 -3.67
N ARG A 9 62.05 55.68 -2.77
CA ARG A 9 60.90 56.55 -2.46
C ARG A 9 60.56 57.48 -3.63
N GLU A 10 61.55 58.12 -4.23
CA GLU A 10 61.38 59.02 -5.37
C GLU A 10 60.83 58.30 -6.61
N VAL A 11 61.38 57.12 -6.93
CA VAL A 11 60.86 56.29 -8.02
C VAL A 11 59.43 55.82 -7.73
N SER A 12 59.10 55.47 -6.48
CA SER A 12 57.73 55.12 -6.10
C SER A 12 56.77 56.31 -6.18
N GLU A 13 57.21 57.52 -5.85
CA GLU A 13 56.41 58.75 -5.96
C GLU A 13 56.09 59.09 -7.41
N ILE A 14 57.09 59.01 -8.31
CA ILE A 14 56.92 59.25 -9.75
C ILE A 14 55.99 58.19 -10.39
N TYR A 15 56.12 56.94 -9.95
CA TYR A 15 55.27 55.85 -10.46
C TYR A 15 53.83 55.97 -9.97
N MET A 16 53.62 56.49 -8.75
CA MET A 16 52.28 56.72 -8.19
C MET A 16 51.60 58.01 -8.69
N SER A 17 52.36 59.01 -9.18
CA SER A 17 51.81 60.24 -9.75
C SER A 17 51.38 60.13 -11.22
N ASN A 18 51.63 58.99 -11.89
CA ASN A 18 51.22 58.75 -13.27
C ASN A 18 49.74 58.30 -13.33
N PRO A 19 48.84 59.08 -13.95
CA PRO A 19 47.39 58.81 -13.95
C PRO A 19 47.02 57.46 -14.58
N THR A 20 47.86 56.91 -15.45
CA THR A 20 47.63 55.61 -16.10
C THR A 20 47.77 54.41 -15.14
N TRP A 21 48.62 54.52 -14.12
CA TRP A 21 48.80 53.45 -13.13
C TRP A 21 47.58 53.30 -12.21
N ILE A 22 47.01 54.43 -11.78
CA ILE A 22 45.80 54.47 -10.96
C ILE A 22 44.63 53.85 -11.74
N LEU A 23 44.48 54.19 -13.02
CA LEU A 23 43.46 53.62 -13.89
C LEU A 23 43.62 52.12 -14.10
N ASN A 24 44.85 51.63 -14.35
CA ASN A 24 45.11 50.19 -14.49
C ASN A 24 44.88 49.42 -13.18
N LYS A 25 45.22 50.01 -12.03
CA LYS A 25 44.96 49.41 -10.71
C LYS A 25 43.46 49.30 -10.43
N LEU A 26 42.68 50.33 -10.76
CA LEU A 26 41.22 50.31 -10.71
C LEU A 26 40.64 49.28 -11.68
N LEU A 27 41.16 49.20 -12.91
CA LEU A 27 40.72 48.22 -13.91
C LEU A 27 40.94 46.79 -13.41
N LEU A 28 42.11 46.49 -12.84
CA LEU A 28 42.43 45.19 -12.26
C LEU A 28 41.54 44.86 -11.06
N GLN A 29 41.24 45.83 -10.20
CA GLN A 29 40.28 45.68 -9.10
C GLN A 29 38.89 45.33 -9.63
N LEU A 30 38.41 46.05 -10.65
CA LEU A 30 37.11 45.81 -11.27
C LEU A 30 37.03 44.43 -11.94
N ILE A 31 38.08 44.01 -12.65
CA ILE A 31 38.17 42.68 -13.26
C ILE A 31 38.11 41.60 -12.17
N LYS A 32 38.84 41.79 -11.06
CA LYS A 32 38.86 40.83 -9.95
C LYS A 32 37.50 40.72 -9.26
N VAL A 33 36.82 41.84 -9.04
CA VAL A 33 35.44 41.86 -8.51
C VAL A 33 34.48 41.16 -9.47
N LYS A 34 34.55 41.45 -10.78
CA LYS A 34 33.71 40.81 -11.80
C LYS A 34 33.94 39.30 -11.86
N GLN A 35 35.19 38.85 -11.80
CA GLN A 35 35.54 37.43 -11.73
C GLN A 35 35.00 36.76 -10.46
N ASN A 36 35.06 37.44 -9.31
CA ASN A 36 34.53 36.90 -8.06
C ASN A 36 32.99 36.80 -8.11
N LEU A 37 32.31 37.79 -8.69
CA LEU A 37 30.87 37.77 -8.92
C LEU A 37 30.45 36.63 -9.85
N ILE A 38 31.18 36.40 -10.94
CA ILE A 38 30.92 35.27 -11.87
C ILE A 38 31.10 33.94 -11.15
N LYS A 39 32.13 33.79 -10.32
CA LYS A 39 32.33 32.58 -9.50
C LYS A 39 31.17 32.35 -8.53
N ILE A 40 30.74 33.39 -7.81
CA ILE A 40 29.61 33.29 -6.87
C ILE A 40 28.32 32.90 -7.60
N LEU A 41 28.06 33.52 -8.75
CA LEU A 41 26.89 33.21 -9.57
C LEU A 41 26.93 31.76 -10.09
N PHE A 42 28.10 31.30 -10.53
CA PHE A 42 28.30 29.93 -11.00
C PHE A 42 28.11 28.90 -9.89
N VAL A 43 28.70 29.13 -8.70
CA VAL A 43 28.56 28.26 -7.53
C VAL A 43 27.10 28.21 -7.05
N SER A 44 26.42 29.35 -6.97
CA SER A 44 24.99 29.41 -6.59
C SER A 44 24.11 28.63 -7.57
N ARG A 45 24.38 28.72 -8.88
CA ARG A 45 23.64 27.96 -9.89
C ARG A 45 23.88 26.45 -9.80
N MET A 46 25.11 26.06 -9.46
CA MET A 46 25.48 24.65 -9.25
C MET A 46 24.82 24.08 -7.99
N ILE A 47 24.78 24.85 -6.90
CA ILE A 47 24.11 24.46 -5.65
C ILE A 47 22.59 24.33 -5.87
N ASN A 48 21.96 25.29 -6.53
CA ASN A 48 20.52 25.22 -6.83
C ASN A 48 20.19 23.99 -7.67
N LEU A 49 20.96 23.71 -8.73
CA LEU A 49 20.75 22.54 -9.58
C LEU A 49 20.89 21.23 -8.79
N GLN A 50 21.91 21.11 -7.93
CA GLN A 50 22.09 19.95 -7.06
C GLN A 50 20.96 19.81 -6.04
N MET A 51 20.46 20.91 -5.48
CA MET A 51 19.29 20.90 -4.60
C MET A 51 18.04 20.38 -5.32
N PHE A 52 17.79 20.80 -6.56
CA PHE A 52 16.67 20.30 -7.35
C PHE A 52 16.80 18.81 -7.69
N VAL A 53 18.00 18.35 -8.05
CA VAL A 53 18.26 16.93 -8.32
C VAL A 53 18.09 16.09 -7.05
N PHE A 54 18.60 16.56 -5.92
CA PHE A 54 18.47 15.89 -4.63
C PHE A 54 17.01 15.86 -4.16
N LEU A 55 16.28 16.98 -4.28
CA LEU A 55 14.86 17.06 -3.96
C LEU A 55 14.02 16.13 -4.86
N GLY A 56 14.34 16.06 -6.16
CA GLY A 56 13.71 15.12 -7.08
C GLY A 56 13.99 13.66 -6.72
N PHE A 57 15.21 13.34 -6.30
CA PHE A 57 15.58 12.00 -5.85
C PHE A 57 14.86 11.60 -4.55
N VAL A 58 14.71 12.53 -3.60
CA VAL A 58 13.94 12.32 -2.35
C VAL A 58 12.45 12.11 -2.64
N LEU A 59 11.87 12.84 -3.60
CA LEU A 59 10.46 12.66 -4.00
C LEU A 59 10.22 11.33 -4.73
N LEU A 60 11.21 10.80 -5.45
CA LEU A 60 11.15 9.49 -6.11
C LEU A 60 11.36 8.31 -5.15
N GLN A 61 11.85 8.59 -3.94
CA GLN A 61 12.14 7.58 -2.92
C GLN A 61 11.01 7.36 -1.92
N THR A 62 9.84 8.02 -2.06
CA THR A 62 8.73 7.68 -1.17
C THR A 62 8.36 6.21 -1.40
N PRO A 63 8.58 5.33 -0.41
CA PRO A 63 8.09 3.98 -0.54
C PRO A 63 6.57 4.14 -0.59
N ILE A 64 5.97 3.74 -1.71
CA ILE A 64 4.56 3.38 -1.73
C ILE A 64 4.47 2.11 -0.88
N PHE A 65 4.64 2.24 0.45
CA PHE A 65 4.27 1.18 1.37
C PHE A 65 2.78 0.98 1.12
N GLY A 66 2.48 -0.16 0.50
CA GLY A 66 1.21 -0.43 -0.15
C GLY A 66 0.06 -0.01 0.74
N LEU A 67 -0.82 0.83 0.19
CA LEU A 67 -2.10 1.08 0.84
C LEU A 67 -2.70 -0.27 1.24
N PRO A 68 -3.19 -0.41 2.47
CA PRO A 68 -3.80 -1.65 2.93
C PRO A 68 -4.89 -2.05 1.93
N LYS A 69 -4.83 -3.30 1.45
CA LYS A 69 -5.82 -3.80 0.50
C LYS A 69 -7.21 -3.71 1.15
N PRO A 70 -8.24 -3.25 0.42
CA PRO A 70 -9.60 -3.32 0.91
C PRO A 70 -9.95 -4.77 1.24
N LYS A 71 -10.62 -4.98 2.39
CA LYS A 71 -10.95 -6.32 2.88
C LYS A 71 -12.44 -6.57 2.83
N VAL A 72 -12.83 -7.75 2.35
CA VAL A 72 -14.22 -8.23 2.43
C VAL A 72 -14.28 -9.37 3.43
N LEU A 73 -15.21 -9.25 4.39
CA LEU A 73 -15.47 -10.29 5.37
C LEU A 73 -16.48 -11.28 4.80
N ILE A 74 -16.14 -12.57 4.78
CA ILE A 74 -17.03 -13.66 4.35
C ILE A 74 -17.46 -14.42 5.60
N VAL A 75 -18.73 -14.30 5.97
CA VAL A 75 -19.28 -14.90 7.19
C VAL A 75 -20.02 -16.18 6.85
N MET A 76 -19.57 -17.31 7.41
CA MET A 76 -20.11 -18.63 7.13
C MET A 76 -20.58 -19.33 8.40
N SER A 77 -21.49 -20.29 8.22
CA SER A 77 -21.85 -21.24 9.28
C SER A 77 -20.78 -22.32 9.40
N ALA A 78 -20.45 -22.71 10.63
CA ALA A 78 -19.66 -23.92 10.89
C ALA A 78 -20.54 -25.16 11.13
N ALA A 79 -21.85 -25.07 10.88
CA ALA A 79 -22.76 -26.19 11.02
C ALA A 79 -22.62 -27.15 9.84
N ASP A 80 -22.47 -28.44 10.16
CA ASP A 80 -22.32 -29.54 9.21
C ASP A 80 -23.57 -30.44 9.14
N THR A 81 -24.54 -30.21 10.01
CA THR A 81 -25.76 -31.02 10.14
C THR A 81 -26.97 -30.16 10.47
N ILE A 82 -28.10 -30.48 9.84
CA ILE A 82 -29.43 -29.93 10.17
C ILE A 82 -30.33 -31.07 10.60
N LEU A 83 -31.12 -30.83 11.65
CA LEU A 83 -32.20 -31.70 12.07
C LEU A 83 -33.46 -31.28 11.31
N LEU A 84 -33.95 -32.14 10.41
CA LEU A 84 -35.22 -31.88 9.70
C LEU A 84 -36.43 -32.33 10.54
N ASP A 85 -36.24 -33.33 11.40
CA ASP A 85 -37.15 -33.77 12.45
C ASP A 85 -36.32 -34.38 13.61
N GLU A 86 -36.97 -34.87 14.68
CA GLU A 86 -36.27 -35.37 15.87
C GLU A 86 -35.34 -36.57 15.59
N ASN A 87 -35.44 -37.24 14.44
CA ASN A 87 -34.69 -38.46 14.14
C ASN A 87 -33.84 -38.41 12.85
N HIS A 88 -34.03 -37.44 11.97
CA HIS A 88 -33.31 -37.35 10.70
C HIS A 88 -32.30 -36.20 10.67
N LYS A 89 -31.02 -36.57 10.78
CA LYS A 89 -29.88 -35.70 10.54
C LYS A 89 -29.56 -35.68 9.05
N HIS A 90 -29.54 -34.50 8.46
CA HIS A 90 -29.09 -34.30 7.09
C HIS A 90 -27.76 -33.56 7.08
N PRO A 91 -26.71 -34.07 6.40
CA PRO A 91 -25.49 -33.34 6.16
C PRO A 91 -25.79 -32.01 5.47
N THR A 92 -25.14 -30.93 5.92
CA THR A 92 -25.23 -29.61 5.30
C THR A 92 -23.87 -28.92 5.31
N GLY A 93 -23.84 -27.70 4.80
CA GLY A 93 -22.70 -26.82 4.84
C GLY A 93 -22.98 -25.54 4.08
N VAL A 94 -21.92 -24.84 3.71
CA VAL A 94 -21.99 -23.69 2.81
C VAL A 94 -22.27 -24.19 1.39
N PHE A 95 -23.19 -23.53 0.69
CA PHE A 95 -23.50 -23.88 -0.68
C PHE A 95 -22.39 -23.37 -1.62
N ALA A 96 -21.61 -24.28 -2.21
CA ALA A 96 -20.31 -23.97 -2.80
C ALA A 96 -20.35 -22.96 -3.96
N ASN A 97 -21.29 -23.08 -4.90
CA ASN A 97 -21.42 -22.14 -6.02
C ASN A 97 -21.91 -20.75 -5.56
N GLU A 98 -22.78 -20.67 -4.55
CA GLU A 98 -23.20 -19.38 -3.97
C GLU A 98 -22.04 -18.65 -3.29
N LEU A 99 -21.14 -19.38 -2.64
CA LEU A 99 -19.89 -18.81 -2.12
C LEU A 99 -18.94 -18.42 -3.25
N MET A 100 -18.74 -19.30 -4.23
CA MET A 100 -17.62 -19.18 -5.15
C MET A 100 -17.85 -18.21 -6.30
N HIS A 101 -19.09 -18.01 -6.76
CA HIS A 101 -19.40 -16.99 -7.76
C HIS A 101 -18.94 -15.58 -7.33
N PRO A 102 -19.31 -15.04 -6.15
CA PRO A 102 -18.83 -13.74 -5.70
C PRO A 102 -17.35 -13.75 -5.34
N VAL A 103 -16.81 -14.85 -4.79
CA VAL A 103 -15.39 -14.95 -4.43
C VAL A 103 -14.48 -14.81 -5.65
N ILE A 104 -14.78 -15.53 -6.74
CA ILE A 104 -14.00 -15.46 -7.99
C ILE A 104 -14.09 -14.06 -8.60
N ALA A 105 -15.28 -13.43 -8.53
CA ALA A 105 -15.45 -12.06 -9.00
C ALA A 105 -14.59 -11.07 -8.20
N LEU A 106 -14.47 -11.25 -6.89
CA LEU A 106 -13.68 -10.38 -6.01
C LEU A 106 -12.18 -10.66 -6.07
N GLU A 107 -11.76 -11.90 -6.25
CA GLU A 107 -10.35 -12.31 -6.30
C GLU A 107 -9.56 -11.52 -7.36
N ASN A 108 -10.18 -11.30 -8.52
CA ASN A 108 -9.57 -10.59 -9.64
C ASN A 108 -9.43 -9.07 -9.43
N THR A 109 -9.90 -8.51 -8.31
CA THR A 109 -9.95 -7.06 -8.06
C THR A 109 -8.90 -6.56 -7.06
N GLY A 110 -8.04 -7.45 -6.54
CA GLY A 110 -7.02 -7.09 -5.55
C GLY A 110 -7.58 -6.89 -4.13
N ILE A 111 -8.84 -7.24 -3.89
CA ILE A 111 -9.49 -7.29 -2.58
C ILE A 111 -8.95 -8.48 -1.77
N GLU A 112 -8.72 -8.27 -0.48
CA GLU A 112 -8.38 -9.34 0.46
C GLU A 112 -9.67 -9.99 0.99
N LEU A 113 -9.79 -11.31 0.84
CA LEU A 113 -10.93 -12.08 1.34
C LEU A 113 -10.59 -12.67 2.71
N VAL A 114 -11.41 -12.38 3.71
CA VAL A 114 -11.23 -12.86 5.08
C VAL A 114 -12.45 -13.67 5.47
N PHE A 115 -12.26 -14.95 5.77
CA PHE A 115 -13.34 -15.85 6.17
C PHE A 115 -13.50 -15.88 7.69
N ALA A 116 -14.74 -15.85 8.15
CA ALA A 116 -15.08 -15.92 9.57
C ALA A 116 -16.23 -16.91 9.82
N THR A 117 -16.13 -17.63 10.93
CA THR A 117 -17.16 -18.55 11.41
C THR A 117 -17.32 -18.45 12.93
N PRO A 118 -18.49 -18.79 13.49
CA PRO A 118 -18.64 -18.93 14.93
C PRO A 118 -17.60 -19.90 15.49
N GLY A 119 -16.78 -19.44 16.45
CA GLY A 119 -15.74 -20.26 17.07
C GLY A 119 -14.56 -20.64 16.17
N ALA A 120 -14.32 -19.95 15.05
CA ALA A 120 -13.17 -20.15 14.16
C ALA A 120 -13.04 -21.58 13.59
N LYS A 121 -14.17 -22.29 13.46
CA LYS A 121 -14.21 -23.64 12.89
C LYS A 121 -14.31 -23.58 11.37
N ARG A 122 -13.54 -24.41 10.66
CA ARG A 122 -13.67 -24.54 9.20
C ARG A 122 -15.09 -24.96 8.83
N ALA A 123 -15.69 -24.25 7.88
CA ALA A 123 -16.99 -24.60 7.33
C ALA A 123 -16.88 -25.83 6.41
N THR A 124 -17.90 -26.69 6.44
CA THR A 124 -18.09 -27.77 5.46
C THR A 124 -18.81 -27.23 4.22
N LEU A 125 -18.66 -27.93 3.10
CA LEU A 125 -19.44 -27.67 1.89
C LEU A 125 -20.66 -28.59 1.87
N ASP A 126 -21.80 -28.04 1.42
CA ASP A 126 -23.00 -28.84 1.23
C ASP A 126 -22.79 -29.85 0.08
N PRO A 127 -22.95 -31.17 0.30
CA PRO A 127 -22.77 -32.17 -0.75
C PRO A 127 -23.67 -31.94 -1.98
N GLU A 128 -24.86 -31.35 -1.81
CA GLU A 128 -25.76 -31.05 -2.92
C GLU A 128 -25.13 -30.01 -3.86
N SER A 129 -24.46 -29.01 -3.30
CA SER A 129 -23.80 -27.94 -4.07
C SER A 129 -22.64 -28.42 -4.95
N LEU A 130 -22.11 -29.63 -4.68
CA LEU A 130 -21.05 -30.23 -5.48
C LEU A 130 -21.55 -30.93 -6.74
N LYS A 131 -22.87 -31.01 -6.98
CA LYS A 131 -23.42 -31.62 -8.19
C LYS A 131 -23.26 -30.70 -9.40
N ASP A 132 -22.90 -31.27 -10.55
CA ASP A 132 -22.59 -30.52 -11.77
C ASP A 132 -23.73 -29.59 -12.25
N LYS A 133 -24.99 -29.89 -11.89
CA LYS A 133 -26.17 -29.05 -12.24
C LYS A 133 -26.16 -27.63 -11.64
N TYR A 134 -25.32 -27.37 -10.62
CA TYR A 134 -25.21 -26.06 -9.96
C TYR A 134 -24.06 -25.19 -10.49
N TRP A 135 -23.31 -25.71 -11.46
CA TRP A 135 -22.12 -25.08 -12.01
C TRP A 135 -22.31 -24.86 -13.51
N ASN A 136 -21.69 -23.83 -14.06
CA ASN A 136 -21.78 -23.58 -15.50
C ASN A 136 -20.88 -24.55 -16.28
N SER A 137 -19.79 -25.02 -15.67
CA SER A 137 -18.89 -26.03 -16.23
C SER A 137 -18.22 -26.88 -15.13
N LYS A 138 -17.59 -27.99 -15.54
CA LYS A 138 -16.81 -28.84 -14.61
C LYS A 138 -15.51 -28.16 -14.21
N GLU A 139 -14.97 -27.35 -15.11
CA GLU A 139 -13.74 -26.58 -14.94
C GLU A 139 -13.94 -25.50 -13.87
N GLU A 140 -15.03 -24.73 -13.95
CA GLU A 140 -15.38 -23.71 -12.94
C GLU A 140 -15.49 -24.35 -11.54
N LYS A 141 -16.20 -25.48 -11.45
CA LYS A 141 -16.29 -26.25 -10.20
C LYS A 141 -14.92 -26.69 -9.70
N ALA A 142 -14.07 -27.22 -10.56
CA ALA A 142 -12.75 -27.70 -10.17
C ALA A 142 -11.86 -26.57 -9.64
N GLU A 143 -11.82 -25.43 -10.34
CA GLU A 143 -11.11 -24.23 -9.93
C GLU A 143 -11.63 -23.71 -8.59
N ALA A 144 -12.95 -23.66 -8.42
CA ALA A 144 -13.58 -23.21 -7.19
C ALA A 144 -13.18 -24.08 -5.98
N ILE A 145 -13.21 -25.40 -6.14
CA ILE A 145 -12.79 -26.34 -5.09
C ILE A 145 -11.28 -26.25 -4.82
N GLN A 146 -10.47 -26.05 -5.86
CA GLN A 146 -9.03 -25.85 -5.71
C GLN A 146 -8.71 -24.56 -4.94
N PHE A 147 -9.44 -23.47 -5.23
CA PHE A 147 -9.31 -22.22 -4.49
C PHE A 147 -9.60 -22.44 -3.00
N LEU A 148 -10.73 -23.04 -2.66
CA LEU A 148 -11.10 -23.28 -1.26
C LEU A 148 -10.08 -24.18 -0.53
N ASN A 149 -9.51 -25.17 -1.23
CA ASN A 149 -8.50 -26.06 -0.65
C ASN A 149 -7.11 -25.43 -0.51
N SER A 150 -6.84 -24.32 -1.19
CA SER A 150 -5.56 -23.59 -1.10
C SER A 150 -5.65 -22.29 -0.31
N ASN A 151 -6.86 -21.75 -0.12
CA ASN A 151 -7.08 -20.50 0.60
C ASN A 151 -6.90 -20.69 2.11
N THR A 152 -5.83 -20.13 2.66
CA THR A 152 -5.48 -20.26 4.09
C THR A 152 -6.54 -19.68 5.02
N SER A 153 -7.22 -18.60 4.62
CA SER A 153 -8.28 -18.00 5.42
C SER A 153 -9.54 -18.84 5.45
N PHE A 154 -9.91 -19.52 4.36
CA PHE A 154 -11.01 -20.48 4.37
C PHE A 154 -10.68 -21.72 5.20
N LEU A 155 -9.44 -22.23 5.09
CA LEU A 155 -8.97 -23.39 5.86
C LEU A 155 -8.88 -23.09 7.37
N ASN A 156 -8.50 -21.86 7.72
CA ASN A 156 -8.34 -21.37 9.09
C ASN A 156 -9.11 -20.04 9.25
N PRO A 157 -10.44 -20.08 9.34
CA PRO A 157 -11.24 -18.87 9.45
C PRO A 157 -11.00 -18.20 10.80
N ILE A 158 -11.14 -16.88 10.85
CA ILE A 158 -11.15 -16.17 12.13
C ILE A 158 -12.48 -16.43 12.85
N SER A 159 -12.49 -16.24 14.16
CA SER A 159 -13.73 -16.29 14.94
C SER A 159 -14.60 -15.08 14.58
N LEU A 160 -15.90 -15.31 14.38
CA LEU A 160 -16.87 -14.25 14.09
C LEU A 160 -16.85 -13.13 15.14
N GLU A 161 -16.60 -13.47 16.41
CA GLU A 161 -16.50 -12.52 17.52
C GLU A 161 -15.33 -11.54 17.37
N VAL A 162 -14.22 -12.00 16.77
CA VAL A 162 -13.06 -11.15 16.43
C VAL A 162 -13.40 -10.28 15.22
N ALA A 163 -14.04 -10.86 14.20
CA ALA A 163 -14.43 -10.12 13.00
C ALA A 163 -15.40 -8.97 13.32
N VAL A 164 -16.34 -9.18 14.24
CA VAL A 164 -17.28 -8.15 14.72
C VAL A 164 -16.54 -7.02 15.44
N LYS A 165 -15.58 -7.34 16.32
CA LYS A 165 -14.77 -6.31 17.02
C LYS A 165 -13.99 -5.44 16.04
N ASP A 166 -13.52 -6.04 14.96
CA ASP A 166 -12.72 -5.41 13.91
C ASP A 166 -13.56 -5.03 12.68
N GLN A 167 -14.88 -4.88 12.81
CA GLN A 167 -15.79 -4.70 11.65
C GLN A 167 -15.43 -3.48 10.78
N ASN A 168 -14.84 -2.45 11.38
CA ASN A 168 -14.40 -1.24 10.70
C ASN A 168 -13.21 -1.44 9.73
N LYS A 169 -12.57 -2.61 9.75
CA LYS A 169 -11.49 -2.99 8.83
C LYS A 169 -12.01 -3.55 7.50
N PHE A 170 -13.30 -3.82 7.40
CA PHE A 170 -13.92 -4.41 6.21
C PHE A 170 -14.75 -3.39 5.46
N VAL A 171 -14.67 -3.41 4.13
CA VAL A 171 -15.44 -2.53 3.25
C VAL A 171 -16.80 -3.11 2.88
N ALA A 172 -16.97 -4.43 3.04
CA ALA A 172 -18.22 -5.14 2.83
C ALA A 172 -18.23 -6.47 3.60
N ILE A 173 -19.43 -7.01 3.78
CA ILE A 173 -19.69 -8.32 4.35
C ILE A 173 -20.44 -9.15 3.31
N LEU A 174 -19.94 -10.36 3.05
CA LEU A 174 -20.58 -11.37 2.22
C LEU A 174 -21.05 -12.51 3.10
N ILE A 175 -22.32 -12.90 2.96
CA ILE A 175 -22.91 -14.04 3.66
C ILE A 175 -23.41 -15.00 2.57
N PRO A 176 -22.63 -16.04 2.21
CA PRO A 176 -23.10 -17.05 1.26
C PRO A 176 -24.29 -17.80 1.87
N GLY A 177 -25.24 -18.19 1.02
CA GLY A 177 -26.40 -18.94 1.45
C GLY A 177 -26.14 -20.44 1.61
N GLY A 178 -27.22 -21.20 1.46
CA GLY A 178 -27.33 -22.60 1.86
C GLY A 178 -28.21 -22.79 3.10
N LEU A 179 -28.67 -24.03 3.30
CA LEU A 179 -29.54 -24.39 4.43
C LEU A 179 -28.86 -24.13 5.79
N SER A 180 -27.52 -24.14 5.83
CA SER A 180 -26.73 -23.88 7.04
C SER A 180 -26.78 -22.44 7.56
N VAL A 181 -27.29 -21.48 6.78
CA VAL A 181 -27.52 -20.10 7.28
C VAL A 181 -28.69 -20.07 8.28
N LEU A 182 -29.64 -21.01 8.14
CA LEU A 182 -30.80 -21.11 9.03
C LEU A 182 -30.47 -21.76 10.38
N VAL A 183 -29.25 -22.29 10.58
CA VAL A 183 -28.92 -22.90 11.87
C VAL A 183 -28.74 -21.80 12.92
N HIS A 184 -29.40 -22.00 14.06
CA HIS A 184 -29.54 -21.06 15.18
C HIS A 184 -28.29 -20.23 15.56
N PRO A 185 -27.05 -20.77 15.55
CA PRO A 185 -25.86 -20.03 15.97
C PRO A 185 -25.51 -18.85 15.05
N LEU A 186 -25.65 -19.00 13.72
CA LEU A 186 -25.25 -17.96 12.78
C LEU A 186 -26.29 -16.83 12.72
N GLN A 187 -27.57 -17.19 12.64
CA GLN A 187 -28.67 -16.22 12.64
C GLN A 187 -28.69 -15.38 13.92
N PHE A 188 -28.43 -16.00 15.09
CA PHE A 188 -28.32 -15.27 16.35
C PHE A 188 -27.17 -14.27 16.34
N CYS A 189 -25.98 -14.68 15.90
CA CYS A 189 -24.83 -13.78 15.82
C CYS A 189 -25.06 -12.62 14.83
N LEU A 190 -25.61 -12.89 13.65
CA LEU A 190 -25.89 -11.84 12.66
C LEU A 190 -26.87 -10.80 13.19
N ASN A 191 -27.98 -11.24 13.80
CA ASN A 191 -28.97 -10.33 14.38
C ASN A 191 -28.40 -9.53 15.57
N THR A 192 -27.47 -10.10 16.34
CA THR A 192 -26.92 -9.44 17.53
C THR A 192 -25.84 -8.42 17.20
N TYR A 193 -25.06 -8.66 16.13
CA TYR A 193 -23.82 -7.91 15.89
C TYR A 193 -23.81 -7.02 14.65
N PHE A 194 -24.77 -7.19 13.73
CA PHE A 194 -24.80 -6.45 12.45
C PHE A 194 -26.13 -5.72 12.16
N THR A 195 -26.94 -5.45 13.20
CA THR A 195 -28.06 -4.49 13.15
C THR A 195 -27.71 -3.19 13.87
#